data_AF-A0A371H1J2-F1
#
_entry.id   AF-A0A371H1J2-F1
#
_cell.length_a   1.000
_cell.length_b   1.000
_cell.length_c   1.000
_cell.angle_alpha   90.00
_cell.angle_beta   90.00
_cell.angle_gamma   90.00
#
_symmetry.space_group_name_H-M   'P 1'
#
loop_
_entity.id
_entity.type
_entity.pdbx_description
1 polymer ?
#
loop_
_entity_poly.entity_id
_entity_poly.type
_entity_poly.pdbx_seq_one_letter_code
_entity_poly.pdbx_strand_id
1 'polypeptide(L)'
;MCWKMNLPLFATQKPESMSDEEWDFEHQQFKEDISLLDHLNEFQGIFDQMLGMGIKFEDEILGLLLLNSLPESWETFKVSVTNSSPNGVVSLQMAKSSLLNKEMRRKA
;
A
#
# COMPACT_ATOMS: atom_id res chain seq x y z
N MET A 1 3.67 -28.56 18.50
CA MET A 1 3.10 -27.33 17.92
C MET A 1 4.26 -26.50 17.41
N CYS A 2 4.64 -26.67 16.14
CA CYS A 2 5.66 -25.82 15.51
C CYS A 2 4.91 -24.89 14.56
N TRP A 3 4.67 -23.67 15.00
CA TRP A 3 4.24 -22.61 14.10
C TRP A 3 5.46 -22.23 13.26
N LYS A 4 5.51 -22.75 12.04
CA LYS A 4 6.45 -22.32 11.01
C LYS A 4 5.94 -20.99 10.48
N MET A 5 6.47 -19.88 11.00
CA MET A 5 6.34 -18.58 10.36
C MET A 5 7.11 -18.64 9.04
N ASN A 6 6.40 -18.98 7.97
CA ASN A 6 6.90 -18.90 6.61
C ASN A 6 6.73 -17.43 6.18
N LEU A 7 7.64 -16.56 6.63
CA LEU A 7 7.79 -15.23 6.06
C LEU A 7 8.97 -15.26 5.07
N PRO A 8 8.72 -15.11 3.76
CA PRO A 8 9.75 -15.02 2.70
C PRO A 8 10.79 -13.93 2.92
N LEU A 9 10.51 -12.92 3.75
CA LEU A 9 11.40 -11.78 4.02
C LEU A 9 12.82 -12.16 4.50
N PHE A 10 13.01 -13.34 5.08
CA PHE A 10 14.32 -13.79 5.59
C PHE A 10 14.95 -14.93 4.79
N ALA A 11 14.27 -15.43 3.74
CA ALA A 11 14.82 -16.48 2.90
C ALA A 11 15.79 -15.85 1.88
N THR A 12 17.08 -15.86 2.18
CA THR A 12 18.13 -15.39 1.27
C THR A 12 18.38 -16.32 0.07
N GLN A 13 17.70 -17.47 0.00
CA GLN A 13 17.84 -18.45 -1.08
C GLN A 13 16.48 -18.98 -1.54
N LYS A 14 16.30 -19.06 -2.87
CA LYS A 14 15.14 -19.67 -3.52
C LYS A 14 15.07 -21.17 -3.16
N PRO A 15 13.92 -21.69 -2.68
CA PRO A 15 13.73 -23.12 -2.45
C PRO A 15 13.83 -23.93 -3.75
N GLU A 16 14.42 -25.13 -3.72
CA GLU A 16 14.49 -26.02 -4.89
C GLU A 16 13.12 -26.48 -5.39
N SER A 17 12.09 -26.47 -4.53
CA SER A 17 10.73 -26.84 -4.87
C SER A 17 9.91 -25.72 -5.52
N MET A 18 10.48 -24.52 -5.66
CA MET A 18 9.78 -23.31 -6.09
C MET A 18 10.30 -22.85 -7.45
N SER A 19 9.40 -22.48 -8.35
CA SER A 19 9.78 -21.99 -9.68
C SER A 19 10.42 -20.59 -9.59
N ASP A 20 11.22 -20.22 -10.58
CA ASP A 20 11.80 -18.86 -10.66
C ASP A 20 10.69 -17.80 -10.75
N GLU A 21 9.66 -18.06 -11.54
CA GLU A 21 8.52 -17.16 -11.74
C GLU A 21 7.72 -16.95 -10.44
N GLU A 22 7.45 -18.02 -9.71
CA GLU A 22 6.77 -17.97 -8.41
C GLU A 22 7.63 -17.26 -7.36
N TRP A 23 8.95 -17.47 -7.38
CA TRP A 23 9.88 -16.81 -6.46
C TRP A 23 9.98 -15.31 -6.69
N ASP A 24 10.14 -14.91 -7.95
CA ASP A 24 10.21 -13.51 -8.34
C ASP A 24 8.89 -12.79 -8.04
N PHE A 25 7.75 -13.46 -8.30
CA PHE A 25 6.44 -12.93 -7.97
C PHE A 25 6.26 -12.72 -6.45
N GLU A 26 6.57 -13.71 -5.62
CA GLU A 26 6.47 -13.58 -4.16
C GLU A 26 7.43 -12.54 -3.60
N HIS A 27 8.69 -12.51 -4.05
CA HIS A 27 9.68 -11.53 -3.62
C HIS A 27 9.28 -10.11 -4.01
N GLN A 28 8.75 -9.93 -5.22
CA GLN A 28 8.25 -8.65 -5.67
C GLN A 28 7.05 -8.20 -4.84
N GLN A 29 6.10 -9.08 -4.56
CA GLN A 29 4.93 -8.77 -3.73
C GLN A 29 5.33 -8.37 -2.31
N PHE A 30 6.23 -9.12 -1.66
CA PHE A 30 6.74 -8.78 -0.31
C PHE A 30 7.49 -7.44 -0.28
N LYS A 31 8.27 -7.15 -1.32
CA LYS A 31 8.98 -5.87 -1.45
C LYS A 31 8.00 -4.72 -1.64
N GLU A 32 6.97 -4.90 -2.45
CA GLU A 32 5.88 -3.92 -2.63
C GLU A 32 5.10 -3.69 -1.34
N ASP A 33 4.90 -4.71 -0.52
CA ASP A 33 4.17 -4.64 0.74
C ASP A 33 4.92 -3.87 1.84
N ILE A 34 6.23 -4.14 2.01
CA ILE A 34 7.08 -3.32 2.89
C ILE A 34 7.15 -1.89 2.36
N SER A 35 7.34 -1.75 1.05
CA SER A 35 7.37 -0.44 0.39
C SER A 35 6.06 0.34 0.58
N LEU A 36 4.90 -0.32 0.68
CA LEU A 36 3.62 0.37 0.88
C LEU A 36 3.48 0.94 2.28
N LEU A 37 3.89 0.18 3.31
CA LEU A 37 3.85 0.65 4.69
C LEU A 37 4.84 1.81 4.88
N ASP A 38 6.05 1.68 4.34
CA ASP A 38 7.05 2.74 4.36
C ASP A 38 6.55 3.99 3.62
N HIS A 39 5.93 3.81 2.45
CA HIS A 39 5.31 4.89 1.69
C HIS A 39 4.21 5.64 2.48
N LEU A 40 3.36 4.90 3.20
CA LEU A 40 2.34 5.51 4.08
C LEU A 40 2.96 6.33 5.22
N ASN A 41 4.04 5.83 5.82
CA ASN A 41 4.75 6.52 6.88
C ASN A 41 5.45 7.78 6.36
N GLU A 42 6.07 7.72 5.18
CA GLU A 42 6.66 8.89 4.52
C GLU A 42 5.61 9.94 4.18
N PHE A 43 4.47 9.53 3.60
CA PHE A 43 3.35 10.41 3.31
C PHE A 43 2.84 11.12 4.58
N GLN A 44 2.69 10.36 5.68
CA GLN A 44 2.28 10.93 6.96
C GLN A 44 3.31 11.94 7.49
N GLY A 45 4.61 11.65 7.39
CA GLY A 45 5.66 12.58 7.81
C GLY A 45 5.68 13.88 7.00
N ILE A 46 5.43 13.80 5.69
CA ILE A 46 5.29 14.96 4.81
C ILE A 46 4.03 15.77 5.19
N PHE A 47 2.92 15.09 5.44
CA PHE A 47 1.68 15.72 5.88
C PHE A 47 1.84 16.45 7.23
N ASP A 48 2.49 15.82 8.20
CA ASP A 48 2.73 16.41 9.53
C ASP A 48 3.65 17.65 9.43
N GLN A 49 4.65 17.61 8.55
CA GLN A 49 5.48 18.79 8.27
C GLN A 49 4.67 19.95 7.68
N MET A 50 3.80 19.68 6.70
CA MET A 50 2.94 20.69 6.11
C MET A 50 1.99 21.31 7.14
N LEU A 51 1.39 20.48 8.02
CA LEU A 51 0.60 20.96 9.15
C LEU A 51 1.42 21.83 10.10
N GLY A 52 2.67 21.44 10.39
CA GLY A 52 3.60 22.23 11.20
C GLY A 52 3.95 23.58 10.59
N MET A 53 3.93 23.69 9.25
CA MET A 53 4.10 24.95 8.51
C MET A 53 2.80 25.77 8.40
N GLY A 54 1.69 25.31 8.98
CA GLY A 54 0.39 25.97 8.92
C GLY A 54 -0.37 25.78 7.60
N ILE A 55 0.13 24.92 6.71
CA ILE A 55 -0.54 24.56 5.47
C ILE A 55 -1.60 23.52 5.79
N LYS A 56 -2.85 23.79 5.41
CA LYS A 56 -3.98 22.89 5.62
C LYS A 56 -4.59 22.55 4.27
N PHE A 57 -4.73 21.25 4.01
CA PHE A 57 -5.47 20.74 2.88
C PHE A 57 -6.82 20.23 3.36
N GLU A 58 -7.81 20.33 2.49
CA GLU A 58 -9.07 19.62 2.65
C GLU A 58 -8.81 18.11 2.62
N ASP A 59 -9.58 17.36 3.41
CA ASP A 59 -9.39 15.91 3.58
C ASP A 59 -9.50 15.15 2.24
N GLU A 60 -10.34 15.65 1.33
CA GLU A 60 -10.54 15.12 -0.02
C GLU A 60 -9.27 15.26 -0.89
N ILE A 61 -8.60 16.40 -0.78
CA ILE A 61 -7.34 16.67 -1.48
C ILE A 61 -6.23 15.74 -0.97
N LEU A 62 -6.19 15.50 0.34
CA LEU A 62 -5.23 14.57 0.95
C LEU A 62 -5.49 13.12 0.52
N GLY A 63 -6.75 12.69 0.46
CA GLY A 63 -7.11 11.36 -0.03
C GLY A 63 -6.69 11.15 -1.49
N LEU A 64 -6.92 12.14 -2.35
CA LEU A 64 -6.49 12.10 -3.75
C LEU A 64 -4.97 12.15 -3.91
N LEU A 65 -4.26 12.97 -3.12
CA LEU A 65 -2.80 13.02 -3.12
C LEU A 65 -2.20 11.67 -2.72
N LEU A 66 -2.74 11.04 -1.68
CA LEU A 66 -2.31 9.71 -1.25
C LEU A 66 -2.51 8.68 -2.37
N LEU A 67 -3.68 8.65 -3.00
CA LEU A 67 -3.91 7.73 -4.12
C LEU A 67 -2.98 7.99 -5.30
N ASN A 68 -2.75 9.25 -5.68
CA ASN A 68 -1.86 9.59 -6.79
C ASN A 68 -0.38 9.32 -6.51
N SER A 69 0.02 9.27 -5.23
CA SER A 69 1.39 8.91 -4.85
C SER A 69 1.70 7.42 -4.99
N LEU A 70 0.69 6.57 -5.20
CA LEU A 70 0.89 5.13 -5.40
C LEU A 70 1.52 4.84 -6.77
N PRO A 71 2.33 3.76 -6.87
CA PRO A 71 2.95 3.38 -8.13
C PRO A 71 1.92 2.96 -9.18
N GLU A 72 2.32 2.97 -10.46
CA GLU A 72 1.46 2.66 -11.60
C GLU A 72 0.83 1.25 -11.53
N SER A 73 1.48 0.29 -10.86
CA SER A 73 0.93 -1.04 -10.60
C SER A 73 -0.39 -1.03 -9.81
N TRP A 74 -0.74 0.10 -9.17
CA TRP A 74 -1.99 0.30 -8.43
C TRP A 74 -3.08 1.02 -9.22
N GLU A 75 -2.92 1.25 -10.53
CA GLU A 75 -3.89 2.01 -11.35
C GLU A 75 -5.31 1.46 -11.25
N THR A 76 -5.47 0.14 -11.38
CA THR A 76 -6.79 -0.50 -11.24
C THR A 76 -7.39 -0.31 -9.85
N PHE A 77 -6.55 -0.28 -8.80
CA PHE A 77 -7.02 0.01 -7.45
C PHE A 77 -7.47 1.47 -7.31
N LYS A 78 -6.70 2.42 -7.85
CA LYS A 78 -7.07 3.86 -7.84
C LYS A 78 -8.44 4.05 -8.47
N VAL A 79 -8.67 3.49 -9.66
CA VAL A 79 -9.97 3.53 -10.36
C VAL A 79 -11.08 2.87 -9.55
N SER A 80 -10.81 1.72 -8.90
CA SER A 80 -11.82 1.05 -8.07
C SER A 80 -12.24 1.89 -6.87
N VAL A 81 -11.30 2.58 -6.21
CA VAL A 81 -11.60 3.42 -5.04
C VAL A 81 -12.41 4.65 -5.46
N THR A 82 -12.01 5.34 -6.55
CA THR A 82 -12.73 6.51 -7.05
C THR A 82 -14.15 6.16 -7.51
N ASN A 83 -14.32 5.01 -8.18
CA ASN A 83 -15.64 4.55 -8.63
C ASN A 83 -16.54 4.06 -7.49
N SER A 84 -15.97 3.69 -6.33
CA SER A 84 -16.73 3.27 -5.16
C SER A 84 -17.23 4.44 -4.32
N SER A 85 -16.75 5.67 -4.59
CA SER A 85 -17.23 6.85 -3.89
C SER A 85 -18.55 7.32 -4.49
N PRO A 86 -19.62 7.47 -3.68
CA PRO A 86 -20.95 7.86 -4.17
C PRO A 86 -20.99 9.24 -4.83
N ASN A 87 -20.03 10.12 -4.53
CA ASN A 87 -19.93 11.47 -5.11
C ASN A 87 -18.58 11.71 -5.82
N GLY A 88 -17.77 10.67 -6.03
CA GLY A 88 -16.38 10.81 -6.50
C GLY A 88 -15.41 11.43 -5.49
N VAL A 89 -15.89 11.72 -4.27
CA VAL A 89 -15.10 12.28 -3.18
C VAL A 89 -14.38 11.17 -2.43
N VAL A 90 -13.05 11.20 -2.39
CA VAL A 90 -12.24 10.25 -1.64
C VAL A 90 -11.63 10.95 -0.43
N SER A 91 -12.14 10.65 0.77
CA SER A 91 -11.55 11.13 2.02
C SER A 91 -10.21 10.44 2.30
N LEU A 92 -9.32 11.09 3.06
CA LEU A 92 -8.04 10.51 3.45
C LEU A 92 -8.24 9.20 4.23
N GLN A 93 -9.23 9.17 5.12
CA GLN A 93 -9.57 7.97 5.88
C GLN A 93 -10.06 6.82 4.99
N MET A 94 -10.87 7.12 3.97
CA MET A 94 -11.31 6.12 3.00
C MET A 94 -10.13 5.59 2.20
N ALA A 95 -9.25 6.46 1.68
CA ALA A 95 -8.05 6.07 0.95
C ALA A 95 -7.16 5.15 1.79
N LYS A 96 -6.83 5.54 3.03
CA LYS A 96 -6.04 4.72 3.97
C LYS A 96 -6.70 3.37 4.25
N SER A 97 -8.00 3.36 4.56
CA SER A 97 -8.73 2.12 4.88
C SER A 97 -8.81 1.17 3.68
N SER A 98 -9.12 1.69 2.49
CA SER A 98 -9.15 0.92 1.25
C SER A 98 -7.79 0.32 0.92
N LEU A 99 -6.72 1.08 1.16
CA LEU A 99 -5.35 0.64 0.91
C LEU A 99 -4.95 -0.49 1.86
N LEU A 100 -5.20 -0.33 3.17
CA LEU A 100 -4.98 -1.39 4.16
C LEU A 100 -5.81 -2.64 3.87
N ASN A 101 -7.06 -2.49 3.43
CA ASN A 101 -7.91 -3.64 3.07
C ASN A 101 -7.43 -4.34 1.78
N LYS A 102 -6.94 -3.59 0.80
CA LYS A 102 -6.33 -4.19 -0.41
C LYS A 102 -5.05 -4.94 -0.02
N GLU A 103 -4.25 -4.35 0.87
CA GLU A 103 -3.04 -4.97 1.41
C GLU A 103 -3.33 -6.27 2.15
N MET A 104 -4.31 -6.27 3.07
CA MET A 104 -4.72 -7.47 3.80
C MET A 104 -5.18 -8.59 2.87
N ARG A 105 -5.87 -8.27 1.77
CA ARG A 105 -6.30 -9.26 0.77
C ARG A 105 -5.16 -9.79 -0.11
N ARG A 106 -4.08 -9.04 -0.28
CA ARG A 106 -2.88 -9.54 -0.98
C ARG A 106 -2.07 -10.51 -0.10
N LYS A 107 -2.15 -10.32 1.23
CA LYS A 107 -1.44 -11.13 2.24
C LYS A 107 -2.23 -12.33 2.78
N ALA A 108 -3.50 -12.49 2.39
CA ALA A 108 -4.39 -13.58 2.83
C ALA A 108 -4.35 -14.74 1.84
#